data_AF-A0AAU8LZU7-F1
#
_entry.id   AF-A0AAU8LZU7-F1
#
_cell.length_a   1.000
_cell.length_b   1.000
_cell.length_c   1.000
_cell.angle_alpha   90.00
_cell.angle_beta   90.00
_cell.angle_gamma   90.00
#
_symmetry.space_group_name_H-M   'P 1'
#
loop_
_entity.id
_entity.type
_entity.pdbx_description
1 polymer ?
#
loop_
_entity_poly.entity_id
_entity_poly.type
_entity_poly.pdbx_seq_one_letter_code
_entity_poly.pdbx_strand_id
1 'polypeptide(L)' 'MKIYLDACCFNRPFDDQRQNRIRLESEAIILIMERMHNKEWVTRPE' A
#
# COMPACT_ATOMS: atom_id res chain seq x y z
N MET A 1 4.90 -16.01 0.15
CA MET A 1 3.81 -15.33 0.90
C MET A 1 2.95 -14.58 -0.11
N LYS A 2 1.61 -14.64 0.00
CA LYS A 2 0.70 -13.87 -0.88
C LYS A 2 0.11 -12.72 -0.07
N ILE A 3 0.08 -11.53 -0.65
CA ILE A 3 -0.47 -10.33 -0.02
C ILE A 3 -1.68 -9.90 -0.86
N TYR A 4 -2.81 -9.73 -0.19
CA TYR A 4 -4.03 -9.20 -0.80
C TYR A 4 -4.16 -7.74 -0.41
N LEU A 5 -4.32 -6.88 -1.42
CA LEU A 5 -4.49 -5.46 -1.23
C LEU A 5 -5.94 -5.10 -1.56
N ASP A 6 -6.67 -4.64 -0.56
CA ASP A 6 -8.04 -4.14 -0.76
C ASP A 6 -7.99 -2.79 -1.48
N ALA A 7 -8.97 -2.51 -2.34
CA ALA A 7 -9.05 -1.24 -3.06
C ALA A 7 -9.15 -0.03 -2.12
N CYS A 8 -9.73 -0.19 -0.92
CA CYS A 8 -9.81 0.91 0.05
C CYS A 8 -8.46 1.32 0.62
N CYS A 9 -7.43 0.46 0.55
CA CYS A 9 -6.09 0.78 1.03
C CYS A 9 -5.46 1.95 0.26
N PHE A 10 -5.85 2.17 -1.00
CA PHE A 10 -5.39 3.31 -1.80
C PHE A 10 -5.92 4.65 -1.30
N ASN A 11 -6.97 4.66 -0.49
CA ASN A 11 -7.55 5.87 0.07
C ASN A 11 -6.84 6.34 1.36
N ARG A 12 -6.09 5.46 2.04
CA ARG A 12 -5.43 5.76 3.32
C ARG A 12 -4.53 7.00 3.30
N PRO A 13 -3.74 7.27 2.24
CA PRO A 13 -2.94 8.49 2.16
C PRO A 13 -3.75 9.80 2.17
N PHE A 14 -5.06 9.72 1.87
CA PHE A 14 -5.97 10.86 1.80
C PHE A 14 -6.85 11.02 3.05
N ASP A 15 -6.84 10.03 3.97
CA ASP A 15 -7.51 10.13 5.26
C ASP A 15 -6.77 11.08 6.23
N ASP A 16 -7.34 11.34 7.41
CA ASP A 16 -6.74 12.20 8.44
C ASP A 16 -5.42 11.64 9.00
N GLN A 17 -4.30 12.14 8.47
CA GLN A 17 -2.95 11.71 8.84
C GLN A 17 -2.53 12.10 10.27
N ARG A 18 -3.34 12.89 11.01
CA ARG A 18 -3.07 13.15 12.44
C ARG A 18 -3.24 11.89 13.28
N GLN A 19 -3.97 10.89 12.77
CA GLN A 19 -4.06 9.59 13.39
C GLN A 19 -2.84 8.74 13.04
N ASN A 20 -2.01 8.42 14.04
CA ASN A 20 -0.79 7.63 13.84
C ASN A 20 -1.03 6.32 13.09
N ARG A 21 -2.16 5.65 13.34
CA ARG A 21 -2.54 4.43 12.64
C ARG A 21 -2.68 4.67 11.13
N ILE A 22 -3.43 5.71 10.75
CA ILE A 22 -3.68 6.06 9.35
C ILE A 22 -2.35 6.41 8.67
N ARG A 23 -1.49 7.19 9.33
CA ARG A 23 -0.16 7.52 8.81
C ARG A 23 0.69 6.27 8.52
N LEU A 24 0.75 5.33 9.46
CA LEU A 24 1.50 4.10 9.29
C LEU A 24 0.91 3.20 8.19
N GLU A 25 -0.43 3.12 8.09
CA GLU A 25 -1.09 2.39 7.01
C GLU A 25 -0.78 3.02 5.63
N SER A 26 -0.84 4.35 5.52
CA SER A 26 -0.46 5.08 4.30
C SER A 26 0.98 4.81 3.87
N GLU A 27 1.92 4.90 4.81
CA GLU A 27 3.35 4.64 4.56
C GLU A 27 3.58 3.20 4.08
N ALA A 28 2.90 2.23 4.69
CA ALA A 28 2.99 0.83 4.27
C ALA A 28 2.47 0.63 2.84
N ILE A 29 1.34 1.25 2.47
CA ILE A 29 0.80 1.16 1.11
C ILE A 29 1.74 1.81 0.10
N ILE A 30 2.27 2.99 0.39
CA ILE A 30 3.22 3.67 -0.49
C ILE A 30 4.46 2.79 -0.73
N LEU A 31 5.02 2.19 0.33
CA LEU A 31 6.17 1.30 0.23
C LEU A 31 5.87 0.04 -0.61
N ILE A 32 4.69 -0.56 -0.45
CA ILE A 32 4.28 -1.71 -1.26
C ILE A 32 4.19 -1.32 -2.74
N MET A 33 3.59 -0.16 -3.03
CA MET A 33 3.44 0.34 -4.41
C MET A 33 4.78 0.66 -5.05
N GLU A 34 5.72 1.25 -4.30
CA GLU A 34 7.09 1.51 -4.78
C GLU A 34 7.81 0.21 -5.15
N ARG A 35 7.74 -0.82 -4.30
CA ARG A 35 8.35 -2.14 -4.58
C ARG A 35 7.72 -2.83 -5.79
N MET A 36 6.40 -2.69 -5.97
CA MET A 36 5.72 -3.16 -7.17
C MET A 36 6.19 -2.41 -8.41
N HIS A 37 6.30 -1.08 -8.35
CA HIS A 37 6.78 -0.24 -9.45
C HIS A 37 8.21 -0.59 -9.86
N ASN A 38 9.08 -0.82 -8.87
CA ASN A 38 10.47 -1.25 -9.07
C ASN A 38 10.60 -2.70 -9.56
N LYS A 39 9.48 -3.43 -9.74
CA LYS A 39 9.44 -4.85 -10.11
C LYS A 39 10.18 -5.77 -9.13
N GLU A 40 10.36 -5.33 -7.90
CA GLU A 40 10.90 -6.18 -6.84
C GLU A 40 9.90 -7.28 -6.48
N TRP A 41 8.61 -7.00 -6.67
CA TRP A 41 7.51 -7.87 -6.32
C TRP A 41 6.74 -8.28 -7.57
N VAL A 42 6.51 -9.58 -7.72
CA VAL A 42 5.79 -10.14 -8.88
C VAL A 42 4.29 -10.06 -8.62
N THR A 43 3.60 -9.25 -9.42
CA THR A 43 2.13 -9.30 -9.50
C THR A 43 1.73 -10.55 -10.27
N ARG A 44 0.56 -11.13 -9.98
CA ARG A 44 0.08 -12.28 -10.75
C ARG A 44 0.06 -11.91 -12.23
N PRO A 45 0.74 -12.66 -13.11
CA PRO A 45 0.56 -12.47 -14.54
C PRO A 45 -0.88 -12.84 -14.91
N GLU A 46 -1.48 -12.00 -15.75
CA GLU A 46 -2.78 -12.23 -16.41
C GLU A 46 -2.67 -13.39 -17.41
#